data_AF-A0A2G4G2H8-F1
#
_entry.id   AF-A0A2G4G2H8-F1
#
_cell.length_a   1.000
_cell.length_b   1.000
_cell.length_c   1.000
_cell.angle_alpha   90.00
_cell.angle_beta   90.00
_cell.angle_gamma   90.00
#
_symmetry.space_group_name_H-M   'P 1'
#
loop_
_entity.id
_entity.type
_entity.pdbx_description
1 polymer ?
#
loop_
_entity_poly.entity_id
_entity_poly.type
_entity_poly.pdbx_seq_one_letter_code
_entity_poly.pdbx_strand_id
1 'polypeptide(L)'
;MNPPLIFVVAPALQLPYATTSHEVLQQAQAAGPSTGFALRIFNRGSEHPDLGLLPVDGRLTGEQRRSSDGTQLLCAALVVRIEPRHHWLGVYQGDTEDPTCLRCVDRVALSELSNATCWFYPTHDGTFLSWERGLHLTLKPGSIVDCPEELSSAPYDRSLISVLWSLLGDDASLTCVGLTYGGQRLVLPTEALSSDPMATWGRFRVDNQAEHSLVVEDCLTVFPAPPLAA
;
A
#
# COMPACT_ATOMS: atom_id res chain seq x y z
N MET A 1 13.22 -11.66 -26.21
CA MET A 1 12.90 -11.17 -24.85
C MET A 1 11.41 -11.40 -24.63
N ASN A 2 11.01 -11.91 -23.46
CA ASN A 2 9.60 -12.07 -23.14
C ASN A 2 8.97 -10.68 -22.95
N PRO A 3 7.75 -10.44 -23.47
CA PRO A 3 7.03 -9.20 -23.18
C PRO A 3 6.82 -9.04 -21.67
N PRO A 4 6.82 -7.80 -21.14
CA PRO A 4 6.65 -7.58 -19.72
C PRO A 4 5.28 -8.08 -19.22
N LEU A 5 5.24 -8.55 -17.98
CA LEU A 5 4.00 -8.91 -17.31
C LEU A 5 3.24 -7.65 -16.87
N ILE A 6 1.92 -7.69 -17.04
CA ILE A 6 0.98 -6.67 -16.59
C ILE A 6 0.06 -7.30 -15.54
N PHE A 7 -0.08 -6.63 -14.41
CA PHE A 7 -0.84 -7.12 -13.26
C PHE A 7 -2.10 -6.27 -13.07
N VAL A 8 -3.26 -6.91 -12.94
CA VAL A 8 -4.54 -6.21 -12.71
C VAL A 8 -5.21 -6.76 -11.46
N VAL A 9 -5.56 -5.88 -10.53
CA VAL A 9 -6.30 -6.25 -9.33
C VAL A 9 -7.74 -5.80 -9.48
N ALA A 10 -8.68 -6.74 -9.56
CA ALA A 10 -10.10 -6.47 -9.76
C ALA A 10 -10.96 -7.65 -9.25
N PRO A 11 -12.30 -7.49 -9.13
CA PRO A 11 -13.19 -8.63 -8.93
C PRO A 11 -13.09 -9.65 -10.06
N ALA A 12 -13.28 -10.94 -9.77
CA ALA A 12 -13.10 -12.05 -10.72
C ALA A 12 -13.80 -11.85 -12.07
N LEU A 13 -15.05 -11.35 -12.02
CA LEU A 13 -15.91 -11.18 -13.20
C LEU A 13 -15.45 -10.03 -14.11
N GLN A 14 -14.63 -9.12 -13.60
CA GLN A 14 -14.10 -7.98 -14.37
C GLN A 14 -12.77 -8.32 -15.06
N LEU A 15 -12.13 -9.45 -14.72
CA LEU A 15 -10.85 -9.85 -15.32
C LEU A 15 -11.04 -10.65 -16.62
N PRO A 16 -10.56 -10.16 -17.77
CA PRO A 16 -10.65 -10.87 -19.05
C PRO A 16 -9.96 -12.24 -19.01
N TYR A 17 -10.63 -13.28 -19.54
CA TYR A 17 -10.14 -14.67 -19.60
C TYR A 17 -9.32 -14.97 -20.86
N ALA A 18 -9.57 -14.21 -21.93
CA ALA A 18 -8.99 -14.42 -23.24
C ALA A 18 -8.05 -13.26 -23.57
N THR A 19 -7.58 -13.26 -24.81
CA THR A 19 -6.88 -12.14 -25.40
C THR A 19 -7.69 -10.85 -25.27
N THR A 20 -7.02 -9.76 -24.91
CA THR A 20 -7.64 -8.48 -24.56
C THR A 20 -6.75 -7.31 -24.96
N SER A 21 -7.21 -6.08 -24.70
CA SER A 21 -6.45 -4.86 -24.95
C SER A 21 -6.08 -4.17 -23.65
N HIS A 22 -5.10 -3.26 -23.71
CA HIS A 22 -4.71 -2.46 -22.55
C HIS A 22 -5.88 -1.61 -22.00
N GLU A 23 -6.76 -1.11 -22.87
CA GLU A 23 -7.94 -0.33 -22.47
C GLU A 23 -8.90 -1.15 -21.60
N VAL A 24 -9.15 -2.40 -21.96
CA VAL A 24 -9.99 -3.31 -21.17
C VAL A 24 -9.33 -3.62 -19.82
N LEU A 25 -8.00 -3.78 -19.77
CA LEU A 25 -7.29 -3.94 -18.50
C LEU A 25 -7.38 -2.70 -17.60
N GLN A 26 -7.35 -1.49 -18.18
CA GLN A 26 -7.58 -0.25 -17.42
C GLN A 26 -8.99 -0.18 -16.85
N GLN A 27 -10.01 -0.58 -17.62
CA GLN A 27 -11.39 -0.64 -17.14
C GLN A 27 -11.55 -1.67 -16.01
N ALA A 28 -10.93 -2.84 -16.15
CA ALA A 28 -10.92 -3.86 -15.10
C ALA A 28 -10.25 -3.34 -13.82
N GLN A 29 -9.09 -2.69 -13.95
CA GLN A 29 -8.36 -2.11 -12.82
C GLN A 29 -9.18 -1.03 -12.09
N ALA A 30 -9.95 -0.22 -12.84
CA ALA A 30 -10.82 0.81 -12.27
C ALA A 30 -11.98 0.23 -11.44
N ALA A 31 -12.37 -1.03 -11.68
CA ALA A 31 -13.35 -1.75 -10.87
C ALA A 31 -12.74 -2.44 -9.63
N GLY A 32 -11.41 -2.35 -9.46
CA GLY A 32 -10.67 -2.90 -8.34
C GLY A 32 -10.51 -1.95 -7.15
N PRO A 33 -9.38 -2.03 -6.42
CA PRO A 33 -9.10 -1.14 -5.30
C PRO A 33 -9.16 0.34 -5.70
N SER A 34 -10.03 1.09 -5.03
CA SER A 34 -10.25 2.53 -5.25
C SER A 34 -9.99 3.39 -4.01
N THR A 35 -9.56 2.76 -2.91
CA THR A 35 -9.25 3.43 -1.65
C THR A 35 -7.90 2.99 -1.12
N GLY A 36 -7.37 3.78 -0.20
CA GLY A 36 -6.12 3.51 0.50
C GLY A 36 -5.95 4.45 1.68
N PHE A 37 -4.74 4.50 2.21
CA PHE A 37 -4.36 5.50 3.19
C PHE A 37 -2.89 5.89 3.01
N ALA A 38 -2.59 7.14 3.36
CA ALA A 38 -1.23 7.58 3.58
C ALA A 38 -0.88 7.33 5.05
N LEU A 39 0.29 6.73 5.30
CA LEU A 39 0.84 6.47 6.62
C LEU A 39 2.14 7.24 6.77
N ARG A 40 2.29 7.96 7.89
CA ARG A 40 3.58 8.49 8.33
C ARG A 40 3.86 8.02 9.76
N ILE A 41 5.12 7.72 10.04
CA ILE A 41 5.57 7.38 11.39
C ILE A 41 6.72 8.27 11.78
N PHE A 42 6.65 8.82 12.98
CA PHE A 42 7.69 9.68 13.57
C PHE A 42 8.22 9.08 14.86
N ASN A 43 9.49 9.35 15.15
CA ASN A 43 10.06 9.07 16.46
C ASN A 43 9.52 10.03 17.53
N ARG A 44 9.84 9.76 18.80
CA ARG A 44 9.63 10.65 19.96
C ARG A 44 8.16 11.00 20.23
N GLY A 45 7.26 10.01 20.14
CA GLY A 45 5.84 10.25 20.42
C GLY A 45 5.54 10.73 21.84
N SER A 46 6.41 10.44 22.81
CA SER A 46 6.30 10.94 24.19
C SER A 46 6.44 12.46 24.33
N GLU A 47 7.01 13.15 23.34
CA GLU A 47 7.25 14.61 23.38
C GLU A 47 6.11 15.42 22.76
N HIS A 48 5.09 14.75 22.22
CA HIS A 48 3.91 15.35 21.65
C HIS A 48 2.67 14.91 22.41
N PRO A 49 2.47 15.37 23.67
CA PRO A 49 1.40 14.88 24.55
C PRO A 49 -0.01 15.23 24.05
N ASP A 50 -0.17 16.33 23.31
CA ASP A 50 -1.46 16.76 22.75
C ASP A 50 -1.52 16.51 21.24
N LEU A 51 -2.22 15.44 20.84
CA LEU A 51 -2.42 15.10 19.43
C LEU A 51 -3.29 16.12 18.69
N GLY A 52 -4.10 16.92 19.39
CA GLY A 52 -5.02 17.90 18.78
C GLY A 52 -4.32 19.10 18.17
N LEU A 53 -3.08 19.36 18.58
CA LEU A 53 -2.24 20.44 18.05
C LEU A 53 -1.40 19.99 16.85
N LEU A 54 -1.45 18.71 16.48
CA LEU A 54 -0.66 18.17 15.38
C LEU A 54 -1.30 18.51 14.02
N PRO A 55 -0.47 18.71 12.97
CA PRO A 55 -0.97 19.18 11.69
C PRO A 55 -1.78 18.10 10.96
N VAL A 56 -2.90 18.50 10.36
CA VAL A 56 -3.80 17.60 9.61
C VAL A 56 -3.12 17.01 8.38
N ASP A 57 -2.19 17.74 7.75
CA ASP A 57 -1.45 17.30 6.57
C ASP A 57 -0.27 16.35 6.90
N GLY A 58 -0.07 16.04 8.18
CA GLY A 58 0.97 15.14 8.65
C GLY A 58 2.39 15.67 8.52
N ARG A 59 2.61 16.96 8.20
CA ARG A 59 3.94 17.54 7.93
C ARG A 59 4.66 18.00 9.20
N LEU A 60 4.86 17.10 10.15
CA LEU A 60 5.46 17.42 11.45
C LEU A 60 6.91 17.95 11.33
N THR A 61 7.68 17.45 10.37
CA THR A 61 9.07 17.86 10.10
C THR A 61 9.20 18.84 8.93
N GLY A 62 8.08 19.42 8.46
CA GLY A 62 8.03 20.20 7.23
C GLY A 62 8.43 19.38 6.01
N GLU A 63 9.34 19.92 5.18
CA GLU A 63 9.89 19.22 4.00
C GLU A 63 11.13 18.37 4.33
N GLN A 64 11.66 18.47 5.55
CA GLN A 64 12.86 17.75 5.95
C GLN A 64 12.51 16.38 6.54
N ARG A 65 13.45 15.43 6.46
CA ARG A 65 13.29 14.13 7.12
C ARG A 65 13.48 14.22 8.64
N ARG A 66 14.15 15.27 9.13
CA ARG A 66 14.39 15.52 10.55
C ARG A 66 14.33 17.01 10.83
N SER A 67 13.61 17.41 11.88
CA SER A 67 13.54 18.78 12.36
C SER A 67 14.61 19.09 13.41
N SER A 68 14.80 20.39 13.68
CA SER A 68 15.80 20.89 14.63
C SER A 68 15.57 20.46 16.08
N ASP A 69 14.31 20.19 16.45
CA ASP A 69 13.93 19.65 17.74
C ASP A 69 14.37 18.19 17.91
N GLY A 70 14.70 17.47 16.83
CA GLY A 70 15.15 16.08 16.81
C GLY A 70 14.10 15.08 16.29
N THR A 71 12.87 15.53 16.01
CA THR A 71 11.79 14.72 15.43
C THR A 71 12.17 14.26 14.03
N GLN A 72 11.91 13.00 13.71
CA GLN A 72 12.36 12.32 12.50
C GLN A 72 11.23 11.50 11.89
N LEU A 73 11.03 11.66 10.58
CA LEU A 73 10.16 10.82 9.77
C LEU A 73 10.85 9.46 9.50
N LEU A 74 10.29 8.41 10.09
CA LEU A 74 10.76 7.03 9.98
C LEU A 74 10.14 6.33 8.77
N CYS A 75 8.83 6.50 8.58
CA CYS A 75 8.07 5.91 7.49
C CYS A 75 7.21 6.97 6.80
N ALA A 76 7.13 6.91 5.48
CA ALA A 76 6.13 7.58 4.66
C ALA A 76 5.68 6.63 3.56
N ALA A 77 4.45 6.12 3.66
CA ALA A 77 3.94 5.10 2.78
C ALA A 77 2.55 5.46 2.26
N LEU A 78 2.26 5.06 1.03
CA LEU A 78 0.91 4.96 0.49
C LEU A 78 0.54 3.48 0.45
N VAL A 79 -0.56 3.14 1.09
CA VAL A 79 -1.07 1.77 1.18
C VAL A 79 -2.39 1.69 0.44
N VAL A 80 -2.43 0.93 -0.65
CA VAL A 80 -3.66 0.64 -1.39
C VAL A 80 -4.45 -0.40 -0.60
N ARG A 81 -5.75 -0.17 -0.41
CA ARG A 81 -6.63 -1.11 0.29
C ARG A 81 -7.02 -2.25 -0.64
N ILE A 82 -6.16 -3.26 -0.72
CA ILE A 82 -6.45 -4.51 -1.42
C ILE A 82 -7.16 -5.45 -0.45
N GLU A 83 -8.36 -5.91 -0.78
CA GLU A 83 -9.10 -6.90 0.01
C GLU A 83 -8.95 -8.31 -0.58
N PRO A 84 -8.11 -9.19 0.00
CA PRO A 84 -7.82 -10.49 -0.62
C PRO A 84 -9.02 -11.44 -0.73
N ARG A 85 -10.07 -11.21 0.06
CA ARG A 85 -11.33 -11.97 0.01
C ARG A 85 -12.23 -11.59 -1.17
N HIS A 86 -12.08 -10.38 -1.71
CA HIS A 86 -12.96 -9.85 -2.76
C HIS A 86 -12.23 -9.64 -4.09
N HIS A 87 -10.91 -9.41 -4.03
CA HIS A 87 -10.10 -9.15 -5.21
C HIS A 87 -9.40 -10.41 -5.74
N TRP A 88 -9.20 -10.39 -7.04
CA TRP A 88 -8.42 -11.34 -7.80
C TRP A 88 -7.24 -10.62 -8.44
N LEU A 89 -6.20 -11.38 -8.78
CA LEU A 89 -5.10 -10.92 -9.59
C LEU A 89 -5.22 -11.54 -10.98
N GLY A 90 -5.29 -10.70 -12.01
CA GLY A 90 -5.08 -11.07 -13.40
C GLY A 90 -3.65 -10.77 -13.81
N VAL A 91 -3.00 -11.71 -14.48
CA VAL A 91 -1.65 -11.57 -15.04
C VAL A 91 -1.75 -11.69 -16.54
N TYR A 92 -1.25 -10.68 -17.24
CA TYR A 92 -1.31 -10.57 -18.69
C TYR A 92 0.07 -10.35 -19.26
N GLN A 93 0.25 -10.73 -20.52
CA GLN A 93 1.50 -10.54 -21.24
C GLN A 93 1.19 -10.15 -22.68
N GLY A 94 2.01 -9.30 -23.29
CA GLY A 94 1.88 -9.00 -24.72
C GLY A 94 2.07 -10.25 -25.58
N ASP A 95 1.40 -10.29 -26.73
CA ASP A 95 1.79 -11.21 -27.79
C ASP A 95 3.15 -10.78 -28.36
N THR A 96 3.98 -11.74 -28.72
CA THR A 96 5.27 -11.50 -29.38
C THR A 96 5.10 -10.97 -30.80
N GLU A 97 4.01 -11.33 -31.47
CA GLU A 97 3.72 -10.90 -32.85
C GLU A 97 2.90 -9.60 -32.89
N ASP A 98 2.03 -9.37 -31.91
CA ASP A 98 1.24 -8.15 -31.76
C ASP A 98 1.23 -7.64 -30.30
N PRO A 99 2.13 -6.71 -29.94
CA PRO A 99 2.21 -6.17 -28.58
C PRO A 99 0.96 -5.43 -28.09
N THR A 100 0.04 -5.05 -28.99
CA THR A 100 -1.23 -4.41 -28.61
C THR A 100 -2.25 -5.43 -28.10
N CYS A 101 -2.01 -6.69 -28.42
CA CYS A 101 -2.79 -7.85 -28.09
C CYS A 101 -2.24 -8.48 -26.80
N LEU A 102 -3.02 -8.49 -25.73
CA LEU A 102 -2.59 -8.99 -24.42
C LEU A 102 -3.22 -10.34 -24.14
N ARG A 103 -2.41 -11.38 -23.93
CA ARG A 103 -2.89 -12.70 -23.53
C ARG A 103 -3.04 -12.79 -22.01
N CYS A 104 -4.13 -13.42 -21.56
CA CYS A 104 -4.28 -13.82 -20.18
C CYS A 104 -3.33 -14.98 -19.86
N VAL A 105 -2.40 -14.76 -18.92
CA VAL A 105 -1.46 -15.77 -18.43
C VAL A 105 -2.03 -16.50 -17.23
N ASP A 106 -2.62 -15.76 -16.30
CA ASP A 106 -3.18 -16.32 -15.08
C ASP A 106 -4.28 -15.42 -14.50
N ARG A 107 -5.21 -16.03 -13.75
CA ARG A 107 -6.19 -15.33 -12.92
C ARG A 107 -6.43 -16.14 -11.66
N VAL A 108 -6.19 -15.53 -10.52
CA VAL A 108 -6.18 -16.22 -9.23
C VAL A 108 -6.83 -15.35 -8.16
N ALA A 109 -7.60 -15.97 -7.27
CA ALA A 109 -8.14 -15.29 -6.10
C ALA A 109 -6.98 -14.93 -5.16
N LEU A 110 -6.94 -13.69 -4.66
CA LEU A 110 -5.86 -13.28 -3.76
C LEU A 110 -5.86 -14.09 -2.45
N SER A 111 -7.01 -14.61 -2.03
CA SER A 111 -7.13 -15.50 -0.87
C SER A 111 -6.42 -16.86 -1.01
N GLU A 112 -6.08 -17.27 -2.24
CA GLU A 112 -5.40 -18.55 -2.51
C GLU A 112 -3.87 -18.41 -2.57
N LEU A 113 -3.35 -17.19 -2.50
CA LEU A 113 -1.93 -16.91 -2.62
C LEU A 113 -1.18 -17.07 -1.30
N SER A 114 0.13 -17.27 -1.41
CA SER A 114 1.02 -17.30 -0.26
C SER A 114 1.08 -15.95 0.45
N ASN A 115 1.43 -15.95 1.74
CA ASN A 115 1.58 -14.73 2.52
C ASN A 115 3.05 -14.35 2.69
N ALA A 116 3.35 -13.05 2.63
CA ALA A 116 4.62 -12.48 3.00
C ALA A 116 4.40 -11.35 4.02
N THR A 117 5.38 -11.11 4.88
CA THR A 117 5.31 -10.09 5.94
C THR A 117 6.06 -8.83 5.54
N CYS A 118 5.50 -7.66 5.86
CA CYS A 118 6.15 -6.36 5.72
C CYS A 118 6.11 -5.58 7.03
N TRP A 119 7.20 -4.87 7.32
CA TRP A 119 7.34 -4.04 8.50
C TRP A 119 7.24 -2.57 8.10
N PHE A 120 6.13 -1.91 8.45
CA PHE A 120 6.04 -0.44 8.42
C PHE A 120 6.43 0.19 9.74
N TYR A 121 6.22 -0.53 10.84
CA TYR A 121 6.40 -0.05 12.20
C TYR A 121 7.84 -0.29 12.67
N PRO A 122 8.36 0.60 13.55
CA PRO A 122 9.65 0.38 14.20
C PRO A 122 9.67 -0.95 14.95
N THR A 123 10.80 -1.67 14.86
CA THR A 123 11.04 -2.94 15.57
C THR A 123 11.90 -2.78 16.82
N HIS A 124 12.20 -1.55 17.22
CA HIS A 124 12.96 -1.23 18.42
C HIS A 124 12.08 -0.54 19.45
N ASP A 125 12.44 -0.71 20.72
CA ASP A 125 11.66 -0.18 21.83
C ASP A 125 11.61 1.35 21.80
N GLY A 126 10.45 1.92 22.10
CA GLY A 126 10.25 3.36 22.13
C GLY A 126 8.81 3.79 21.93
N THR A 127 8.56 5.09 22.05
CA THR A 127 7.25 5.70 21.79
C THR A 127 7.29 6.52 20.50
N PHE A 128 6.28 6.35 19.66
CA PHE A 128 6.22 6.86 18.29
C PHE A 128 4.87 7.52 18.03
N LEU A 129 4.82 8.34 16.97
CA LEU A 129 3.56 8.85 16.42
C LEU A 129 3.28 8.19 15.08
N SER A 130 2.04 7.80 14.86
CA SER A 130 1.49 7.52 13.54
C SER A 130 0.58 8.67 13.10
N TRP A 131 0.62 8.96 11.81
CA TRP A 131 -0.37 9.78 11.14
C TRP A 131 -0.94 9.00 9.98
N GLU A 132 -2.26 8.94 9.91
CA GLU A 132 -2.98 8.22 8.88
C GLU A 132 -4.06 9.11 8.24
N ARG A 133 -4.14 9.08 6.92
CA ARG A 133 -5.17 9.81 6.17
C ARG A 133 -5.74 8.95 5.07
N GLY A 134 -7.07 8.81 5.05
CA GLY A 134 -7.78 8.09 3.99
C GLY A 134 -7.57 8.73 2.63
N LEU A 135 -7.50 7.88 1.61
CA LEU A 135 -7.28 8.26 0.22
C LEU A 135 -8.33 7.62 -0.69
N HIS A 136 -8.75 8.37 -1.70
CA HIS A 136 -9.42 7.85 -2.88
C HIS A 136 -8.45 7.84 -4.04
N LEU A 137 -8.40 6.72 -4.75
CA LEU A 137 -7.37 6.41 -5.73
C LEU A 137 -8.01 5.94 -7.03
N THR A 138 -7.48 6.42 -8.15
CA THR A 138 -7.64 5.78 -9.46
C THR A 138 -6.30 5.13 -9.81
N LEU A 139 -6.30 3.83 -10.08
CA LEU A 139 -5.09 3.04 -10.31
C LEU A 139 -5.01 2.57 -11.78
N LYS A 140 -3.78 2.44 -12.29
CA LYS A 140 -3.48 1.81 -13.57
C LYS A 140 -3.03 0.36 -13.38
N PRO A 141 -3.11 -0.48 -14.42
CA PRO A 141 -2.50 -1.81 -14.39
C PRO A 141 -1.05 -1.73 -13.90
N GLY A 142 -0.71 -2.67 -13.03
CA GLY A 142 0.55 -2.72 -12.32
C GLY A 142 1.67 -3.39 -13.08
N SER A 143 2.88 -3.13 -12.59
CA SER A 143 4.13 -3.71 -13.08
C SER A 143 5.12 -3.86 -11.93
N ILE A 144 6.29 -4.43 -12.24
CA ILE A 144 7.43 -4.47 -11.33
C ILE A 144 8.40 -3.39 -11.79
N VAL A 145 8.68 -2.44 -10.91
CA VAL A 145 9.70 -1.41 -11.16
C VAL A 145 11.08 -2.07 -11.04
N ASP A 146 11.96 -1.77 -12.00
CA ASP A 146 13.33 -2.32 -12.06
C ASP A 146 13.35 -3.86 -11.94
N CYS A 147 12.46 -4.52 -12.69
CA CYS A 147 12.33 -5.99 -12.68
C CYS A 147 13.69 -6.66 -12.98
N PRO A 148 14.18 -7.55 -12.09
CA PRO A 148 15.43 -8.26 -12.31
C PRO A 148 15.44 -9.01 -13.65
N GLU A 149 16.61 -9.12 -14.28
CA GLU A 149 16.75 -9.80 -15.58
C GLU A 149 16.34 -11.27 -15.49
N GLU A 150 16.64 -11.92 -14.37
CA GLU A 150 16.25 -13.31 -14.10
C GLU A 150 14.73 -13.46 -14.07
N LEU A 151 14.03 -12.50 -13.46
CA LEU A 151 12.58 -12.53 -13.29
C LEU A 151 11.84 -12.16 -14.60
N SER A 152 12.41 -11.24 -15.39
CA SER A 152 11.84 -10.81 -16.67
C SER A 152 12.08 -11.80 -17.81
N SER A 153 13.14 -12.60 -17.74
CA SER A 153 13.46 -13.63 -18.74
C SER A 153 12.80 -14.97 -18.46
N ALA A 154 12.49 -15.29 -17.19
CA ALA A 154 11.80 -16.50 -16.81
C ALA A 154 10.32 -16.51 -17.27
N PRO A 155 9.74 -17.70 -17.53
CA PRO A 155 8.29 -17.82 -17.67
C PRO A 155 7.59 -17.43 -16.36
N TYR A 156 6.35 -16.98 -16.46
CA TYR A 156 5.55 -16.66 -15.29
C TYR A 156 5.37 -17.90 -14.39
N ASP A 157 5.58 -17.73 -13.08
CA ASP A 157 5.31 -18.74 -12.07
C ASP A 157 4.46 -18.18 -10.93
N ARG A 158 3.23 -18.68 -10.80
CA ARG A 158 2.30 -18.29 -9.74
C ARG A 158 2.88 -18.45 -8.34
N SER A 159 3.75 -19.44 -8.12
CA SER A 159 4.35 -19.71 -6.81
C SER A 159 5.16 -18.53 -6.26
N LEU A 160 5.61 -17.64 -7.15
CA LEU A 160 6.37 -16.45 -6.80
C LEU A 160 5.49 -15.27 -6.38
N ILE A 161 4.15 -15.39 -6.42
CA ILE A 161 3.25 -14.34 -5.95
C ILE A 161 2.94 -14.53 -4.48
N SER A 162 3.05 -13.44 -3.72
CA SER A 162 2.61 -13.38 -2.33
C SER A 162 1.79 -12.14 -2.03
N VAL A 163 0.78 -12.30 -1.18
CA VAL A 163 0.05 -11.21 -0.53
C VAL A 163 0.90 -10.67 0.61
N LEU A 164 1.18 -9.38 0.58
CA LEU A 164 2.01 -8.72 1.57
C LEU A 164 1.11 -8.21 2.70
N TRP A 165 1.38 -8.67 3.92
CA TRP A 165 0.65 -8.28 5.12
C TRP A 165 1.55 -7.42 6.01
N SER A 166 1.00 -6.29 6.47
CA SER A 166 1.64 -5.56 7.56
C SER A 166 1.40 -6.33 8.84
N LEU A 167 2.48 -6.68 9.53
CA LEU A 167 2.41 -7.08 10.93
C LEU A 167 2.14 -5.82 11.74
N LEU A 168 0.86 -5.47 11.87
CA LEU A 168 0.43 -4.68 13.01
C LEU A 168 0.60 -5.56 14.25
N GLY A 169 0.94 -4.98 15.41
CA GLY A 169 1.32 -5.74 16.59
C GLY A 169 0.22 -6.59 17.24
N ASP A 170 -0.92 -6.77 16.58
CA ASP A 170 -1.89 -7.81 16.86
C ASP A 170 -2.31 -8.56 15.57
N ASP A 171 -2.47 -9.89 15.68
CA ASP A 171 -2.92 -10.75 14.58
C ASP A 171 -4.35 -10.40 14.09
N ALA A 172 -5.10 -9.63 14.88
CA ALA A 172 -6.47 -9.20 14.57
C ALA A 172 -6.55 -8.05 13.54
N SER A 173 -5.45 -7.33 13.31
CA SER A 173 -5.43 -6.14 12.44
C SER A 173 -4.58 -6.33 11.17
N LEU A 174 -4.27 -7.57 10.76
CA LEU A 174 -3.50 -7.83 9.54
C LEU A 174 -4.11 -7.09 8.34
N THR A 175 -3.38 -6.08 7.87
CA THR A 175 -3.77 -5.25 6.74
C THR A 175 -2.96 -5.68 5.53
N CYS A 176 -3.63 -6.01 4.43
CA CYS A 176 -2.95 -6.24 3.16
C CYS A 176 -2.39 -4.90 2.68
N VAL A 177 -1.08 -4.89 2.45
CA VAL A 177 -0.31 -3.69 2.12
C VAL A 177 0.29 -3.73 0.71
N GLY A 178 0.07 -4.83 0.00
CA GLY A 178 0.46 -4.96 -1.38
C GLY A 178 0.54 -6.41 -1.83
N LEU A 179 1.13 -6.57 -3.00
CA LEU A 179 1.42 -7.85 -3.62
C LEU A 179 2.90 -7.85 -4.01
N THR A 180 3.49 -9.04 -4.09
CA THR A 180 4.85 -9.23 -4.59
C THR A 180 4.88 -10.30 -5.66
N TYR A 181 5.86 -10.23 -6.56
CA TYR A 181 6.21 -11.28 -7.51
C TYR A 181 7.73 -11.46 -7.50
N GLY A 182 8.22 -12.66 -7.20
CA GLY A 182 9.66 -12.94 -7.10
C GLY A 182 10.36 -12.10 -6.03
N GLY A 183 9.66 -11.78 -4.94
CA GLY A 183 10.15 -10.90 -3.87
C GLY A 183 10.13 -9.40 -4.21
N GLN A 184 9.76 -9.01 -5.44
CA GLN A 184 9.62 -7.62 -5.83
C GLN A 184 8.19 -7.12 -5.64
N ARG A 185 8.02 -5.91 -5.10
CA ARG A 185 6.69 -5.34 -4.88
C ARG A 185 6.04 -4.97 -6.22
N LEU A 186 4.79 -5.39 -6.40
CA LEU A 186 3.96 -4.91 -7.51
C LEU A 186 3.60 -3.45 -7.24
N VAL A 187 3.86 -2.60 -8.23
CA VAL A 187 3.48 -1.19 -8.19
C VAL A 187 2.23 -1.02 -9.04
N LEU A 188 1.18 -0.49 -8.42
CA LEU A 188 -0.05 -0.06 -9.09
C LEU A 188 0.02 1.47 -9.25
N PRO A 189 0.36 2.00 -10.44
CA PRO A 189 0.54 3.43 -10.60
C PRO A 189 -0.74 4.20 -10.30
N THR A 190 -0.64 5.25 -9.49
CA THR A 190 -1.77 6.12 -9.19
C THR A 190 -1.94 7.15 -10.30
N GLU A 191 -3.12 7.16 -10.92
CA GLU A 191 -3.51 8.14 -11.94
C GLU A 191 -4.11 9.40 -11.33
N ALA A 192 -5.00 9.22 -10.35
CA ALA A 192 -5.62 10.30 -9.61
C ALA A 192 -5.65 9.96 -8.12
N LEU A 193 -5.48 10.99 -7.29
CA LEU A 193 -5.45 10.88 -5.84
C LEU A 193 -6.18 12.07 -5.23
N SER A 194 -7.12 11.78 -4.34
CA SER A 194 -7.67 12.76 -3.40
C SER A 194 -7.59 12.21 -1.98
N SER A 195 -7.53 13.10 -1.00
CA SER A 195 -7.41 12.73 0.40
C SER A 195 -8.65 13.15 1.17
N ASP A 196 -9.04 12.36 2.15
CA ASP A 196 -10.12 12.69 3.08
C ASP A 196 -9.85 14.03 3.76
N PRO A 197 -10.88 14.82 4.14
CA PRO A 197 -10.65 16.10 4.79
C PRO A 197 -10.00 15.94 6.17
N MET A 198 -10.16 14.78 6.81
CA MET A 198 -9.66 14.49 8.16
C MET A 198 -8.46 13.54 8.12
N ALA A 199 -7.67 13.54 9.20
CA ALA A 199 -6.60 12.58 9.43
C ALA A 199 -6.64 12.11 10.88
N THR A 200 -6.01 10.98 11.17
CA THR A 200 -5.89 10.45 12.52
C THR A 200 -4.42 10.45 12.93
N TRP A 201 -4.14 11.09 14.06
CA TRP A 201 -2.87 10.91 14.76
C TRP A 201 -3.04 9.82 15.82
N GLY A 202 -2.03 9.00 16.00
CA GLY A 202 -1.96 8.03 17.09
C GLY A 202 -0.60 8.06 17.76
N ARG A 203 -0.55 7.81 19.06
CA ARG A 203 0.69 7.48 19.76
C ARG A 203 0.68 5.99 20.08
N PHE A 204 1.82 5.36 19.86
CA PHE A 204 1.99 3.96 20.20
C PHE A 204 3.38 3.71 20.76
N ARG A 205 3.48 2.68 21.59
CA ARG A 205 4.73 2.22 22.19
C ARG A 205 5.08 0.84 21.65
N VAL A 206 6.34 0.66 21.29
CA VAL A 206 6.92 -0.63 20.97
C VAL A 206 7.76 -1.09 22.16
N ASP A 207 7.55 -2.33 22.58
CA ASP A 207 8.24 -2.96 23.71
C ASP A 207 8.44 -4.45 23.40
N ASN A 208 9.62 -4.82 22.90
CA ASN A 208 9.90 -6.18 22.45
C ASN A 208 9.94 -7.21 23.60
N GLN A 209 9.97 -6.77 24.86
CA GLN A 209 9.96 -7.65 26.03
C GLN A 209 8.55 -7.84 26.59
N ALA A 210 7.56 -7.09 26.09
CA ALA A 210 6.17 -7.20 26.51
C ALA A 210 5.43 -8.33 25.78
N GLU A 211 4.33 -8.79 26.40
CA GLU A 211 3.40 -9.76 25.79
C GLU A 211 2.80 -9.26 24.48
N HIS A 212 2.56 -7.95 24.39
CA HIS A 212 2.19 -7.26 23.15
C HIS A 212 3.31 -6.30 22.76
N SER A 213 3.99 -6.60 21.65
CA SER A 213 5.14 -5.80 21.21
C SER A 213 4.76 -4.40 20.74
N LEU A 214 3.49 -4.13 20.44
CA LEU A 214 2.99 -2.80 20.11
C LEU A 214 1.70 -2.51 20.91
N VAL A 215 1.66 -1.35 21.56
CA VAL A 215 0.49 -0.87 22.30
C VAL A 215 0.14 0.54 21.82
N VAL A 216 -1.09 0.74 21.34
CA VAL A 216 -1.62 2.07 21.03
C VAL A 216 -2.01 2.75 22.35
N GLU A 217 -1.42 3.91 22.62
CA GLU A 217 -1.61 4.66 23.86
C GLU A 217 -2.77 5.64 23.74
N ASP A 218 -2.85 6.36 22.61
CA ASP A 218 -3.96 7.25 22.28
C ASP A 218 -4.11 7.42 20.76
N CYS A 219 -5.29 7.88 20.35
CA CYS A 219 -5.57 8.27 18.97
C CYS A 219 -6.58 9.41 18.92
N LEU A 220 -6.41 10.30 17.94
CA LEU A 220 -7.27 11.46 17.75
C LEU A 220 -7.43 11.80 16.27
N THR A 221 -8.67 11.96 15.85
CA THR A 221 -8.99 12.48 14.51
C THR A 221 -8.97 14.01 14.52
N VAL A 222 -8.21 14.58 13.60
CA VAL A 222 -8.03 16.02 13.40
C VAL A 222 -8.69 16.48 12.10
N PHE A 223 -9.23 17.69 12.12
CA PHE A 223 -9.96 18.30 11.00
C PHE A 223 -9.29 19.60 10.55
N PRO A 224 -9.43 20.00 9.27
CA PRO A 224 -8.90 21.28 8.80
C PRO A 224 -9.51 22.43 9.58
N ALA A 225 -8.73 23.47 9.84
CA ALA A 225 -9.27 24.69 10.42
C ALA A 225 -10.37 25.24 9.49
N PRO A 226 -11.53 25.68 10.02
CA PRO A 226 -12.55 26.33 9.21
C PRO A 226 -11.93 27.56 8.53
N PRO A 227 -12.32 27.87 7.27
CA PRO A 227 -11.84 29.07 6.61
C PRO A 227 -12.21 30.28 7.48
N LEU A 228 -11.22 31.14 7.76
CA LEU A 228 -11.46 32.41 8.43
C LEU A 228 -12.51 33.18 7.61
N ALA A 229 -13.64 33.50 8.24
CA ALA A 229 -14.66 34.34 7.61
C ALA A 229 -14.00 35.68 7.23
N ALA A 230 -14.03 35.99 5.93
CA ALA A 230 -13.52 37.23 5.37
C ALA A 230 -14.39 38.44 5.71
#